data_AF-R7S3M4-F1
#
_entry.id   AF-R7S3M4-F1
#
_cell.length_a   1.000
_cell.length_b   1.000
_cell.length_c   1.000
_cell.angle_alpha   90.00
_cell.angle_beta   90.00
_cell.angle_gamma   90.00
#
_symmetry.space_group_name_H-M   'P 1'
#
loop_
_entity.id
_entity.type
_entity.pdbx_description
1 polymer ?
#
loop_
_entity_poly.entity_id
_entity_poly.type
_entity_poly.pdbx_seq_one_letter_code
_entity_poly.pdbx_strand_id
1 'polypeptide(L)'
;APSTLQGYNSAVNRFIRFCRKEKIQRRFWLPADELVLCAFAASSKGRHAGSTVRNAIAGLKAWHAAQNAEWKGGKQLKYILNGVENQRPLSSRCPPCFPVSRNFLRILRAKLNLSNPVDIAVFAAA
;
A
#
# COMPACT_ATOMS: atom_id res chain seq x y z
N ALA A 1 -4.16 -8.99 -12.18
CA ALA A 1 -3.87 -7.81 -13.03
C ALA A 1 -2.36 -7.50 -12.98
N PRO A 2 -1.75 -7.00 -14.06
CA PRO A 2 -0.31 -6.72 -14.13
C PRO A 2 0.17 -5.69 -13.08
N SER A 3 -0.65 -4.70 -12.75
CA SER A 3 -0.36 -3.70 -11.71
C SER A 3 -0.22 -4.32 -10.30
N THR A 4 -1.04 -5.32 -9.98
CA THR A 4 -0.96 -6.06 -8.72
C THR A 4 0.34 -6.85 -8.60
N LEU A 5 0.76 -7.52 -9.69
CA LEU A 5 2.02 -8.27 -9.75
C LEU A 5 3.23 -7.34 -9.57
N GLN A 6 3.22 -6.20 -10.23
CA GLN A 6 4.26 -5.18 -10.07
C GLN A 6 4.32 -4.67 -8.62
N GLY A 7 3.15 -4.44 -8.01
CA GLY A 7 3.03 -4.11 -6.59
C GLY A 7 3.66 -5.17 -5.68
N TYR A 8 3.42 -6.46 -5.93
CA TYR A 8 3.99 -7.55 -5.15
C TYR A 8 5.51 -7.65 -5.30
N ASN A 9 6.04 -7.56 -6.53
CA ASN A 9 7.47 -7.52 -6.76
C ASN A 9 8.12 -6.32 -6.05
N SER A 10 7.46 -5.17 -6.07
CA SER A 10 7.93 -3.98 -5.34
C SER A 10 7.99 -4.21 -3.83
N ALA A 11 7.03 -4.95 -3.26
CA ALA A 11 7.00 -5.29 -1.83
C ALA A 11 8.15 -6.22 -1.44
N VAL A 12 8.42 -7.26 -2.25
CA VAL A 12 9.54 -8.19 -2.05
C VAL A 12 10.87 -7.44 -2.10
N ASN A 13 11.06 -6.58 -3.10
CA ASN A 13 12.28 -5.77 -3.22
C ASN A 13 12.49 -4.83 -2.03
N ARG A 14 11.41 -4.23 -1.52
CA ARG A 14 11.45 -3.36 -0.34
C ARG A 14 11.83 -4.15 0.92
N PHE A 15 11.30 -5.36 1.07
CA PHE A 15 11.65 -6.27 2.17
C PHE A 15 13.13 -6.68 2.11
N ILE A 16 13.64 -7.11 0.95
CA ILE A 16 15.06 -7.45 0.78
C ILE A 16 15.97 -6.26 1.10
N ARG A 17 15.59 -5.05 0.67
CA ARG A 17 16.33 -3.82 1.00
C ARG A 17 16.34 -3.55 2.50
N PHE A 18 15.22 -3.76 3.18
CA PHE A 18 15.14 -3.68 4.64
C PHE A 18 16.07 -4.70 5.31
N CYS A 19 16.02 -5.97 4.90
CA CYS A 19 16.89 -7.02 5.48
C CYS A 19 18.38 -6.72 5.28
N ARG A 20 18.77 -6.18 4.11
CA ARG A 20 20.15 -5.71 3.86
C ARG A 20 20.53 -4.57 4.80
N LYS A 21 19.65 -3.58 4.97
CA LYS A 21 19.90 -2.41 5.82
C LYS A 21 20.10 -2.81 7.29
N GLU A 22 19.23 -3.68 7.79
CA GLU A 22 19.27 -4.16 9.18
C GLU A 22 20.29 -5.31 9.40
N LYS A 23 21.11 -5.63 8.39
CA LYS A 23 22.14 -6.68 8.42
C LYS A 23 21.61 -8.05 8.88
N ILE A 24 20.37 -8.37 8.53
CA ILE A 24 19.73 -9.64 8.88
C ILE A 24 20.42 -10.76 8.09
N GLN A 25 20.68 -11.90 8.74
CA GLN A 25 21.28 -13.05 8.07
C GLN A 25 20.34 -13.59 6.97
N ARG A 26 20.91 -13.92 5.79
CA ARG A 26 20.14 -14.34 4.60
C ARG A 26 19.20 -15.52 4.84
N ARG A 27 19.53 -16.41 5.78
CA ARG A 27 18.69 -17.56 6.17
C ARG A 27 17.30 -17.19 6.69
N PHE A 28 17.10 -15.95 7.13
CA PHE A 28 15.81 -15.47 7.64
C PHE A 28 15.04 -14.60 6.63
N TRP A 29 15.58 -14.40 5.43
CA TRP A 29 14.96 -13.53 4.43
C TRP A 29 13.79 -14.25 3.76
N LEU A 30 14.05 -15.41 3.16
CA LEU A 30 13.07 -16.17 2.40
C LEU A 30 13.37 -17.68 2.57
N PRO A 31 12.43 -18.50 3.08
CA PRO A 31 11.13 -18.11 3.65
C PRO A 31 11.29 -17.14 4.83
N ALA A 32 10.50 -16.07 4.84
CA ALA A 32 10.63 -15.00 5.82
C ALA A 32 10.18 -15.48 7.20
N ASP A 33 11.04 -15.33 8.20
CA ASP A 33 10.69 -15.65 9.58
C ASP A 33 9.66 -14.67 10.15
N GLU A 34 8.79 -15.10 11.06
CA GLU A 34 7.76 -14.24 11.66
C GLU A 34 8.37 -13.00 12.32
N LEU A 35 9.52 -13.16 13.00
CA LEU A 35 10.19 -12.06 13.68
C LEU A 35 10.71 -11.01 12.69
N VAL A 36 11.20 -11.44 11.52
CA VAL A 36 11.69 -10.54 10.48
C VAL A 36 10.52 -9.83 9.79
N LEU A 37 9.40 -10.52 9.56
CA LEU A 37 8.16 -9.91 9.06
C LEU A 37 7.62 -8.87 10.05
N CYS A 38 7.67 -9.18 11.34
CA CYS A 38 7.31 -8.27 12.43
C CYS A 38 8.18 -7.02 12.45
N ALA A 39 9.51 -7.18 12.39
CA ALA A 39 10.45 -6.07 12.35
C ALA A 39 10.24 -5.20 11.08
N PHE A 40 10.01 -5.82 9.93
CA PHE A 40 9.71 -5.13 8.70
C PHE A 40 8.41 -4.31 8.82
N ALA A 41 7.34 -4.89 9.36
CA ALA A 41 6.08 -4.18 9.58
C ALA A 41 6.26 -3.00 10.55
N ALA A 42 6.95 -3.22 11.68
CA ALA A 42 7.24 -2.20 12.67
C ALA A 42 8.10 -1.05 12.13
N SER A 43 8.98 -1.31 11.16
CA SER A 43 9.82 -0.28 10.53
C SER A 43 9.02 0.83 9.83
N SER A 44 7.76 0.55 9.49
CA SER A 44 6.84 1.48 8.82
C SER A 44 5.99 2.31 9.79
N LYS A 45 6.12 2.08 11.10
CA LYS A 45 5.42 2.82 12.16
C LYS A 45 5.58 4.33 11.99
N GLY A 46 4.46 5.06 12.05
CA GLY A 46 4.42 6.52 11.98
C GLY A 46 4.77 7.13 10.62
N ARG A 47 5.18 6.35 9.62
CA ARG A 47 5.60 6.85 8.29
C ARG A 47 4.57 6.61 7.21
N HIS A 48 3.82 5.51 7.30
CA HIS A 48 2.88 5.08 6.27
C HIS A 48 1.53 4.71 6.87
N ALA A 49 0.49 4.71 6.03
CA ALA A 49 -0.79 4.14 6.39
C ALA A 49 -0.62 2.63 6.68
N GLY A 50 -1.35 2.10 7.65
CA GLY A 50 -1.27 0.66 7.95
C GLY A 50 -1.73 -0.21 6.78
N SER A 51 -2.62 0.30 5.91
CA SER A 51 -2.98 -0.34 4.64
C SER A 51 -1.77 -0.56 3.71
N THR A 52 -0.82 0.36 3.66
CA THR A 52 0.41 0.23 2.86
C THR A 52 1.25 -0.95 3.33
N VAL A 53 1.39 -1.12 4.64
CA VAL A 53 2.18 -2.21 5.24
C VAL A 53 1.47 -3.54 5.04
N ARG A 54 0.15 -3.60 5.22
CA ARG A 54 -0.65 -4.80 4.93
C ARG A 54 -0.52 -5.23 3.47
N ASN A 55 -0.54 -4.28 2.53
CA ASN A 55 -0.33 -4.58 1.11
C ASN A 55 1.07 -5.13 0.84
N ALA A 56 2.10 -4.63 1.53
CA ALA A 56 3.45 -5.18 1.42
C ALA A 56 3.54 -6.62 1.97
N ILE A 57 2.94 -6.89 3.13
CA ILE A 57 2.85 -8.23 3.71
C ILE A 57 2.07 -9.18 2.80
N ALA A 58 0.98 -8.72 2.19
CA ALA A 58 0.22 -9.50 1.21
C ALA A 58 1.08 -9.86 -0.01
N GLY A 59 1.89 -8.92 -0.50
CA GLY A 59 2.84 -9.19 -1.59
C GLY A 59 3.90 -10.22 -1.22
N LEU A 60 4.42 -10.19 0.02
CA LEU A 60 5.32 -11.22 0.53
C LEU A 60 4.61 -12.58 0.61
N LYS A 61 3.39 -12.64 1.13
CA LYS A 61 2.60 -13.88 1.21
C LYS A 61 2.33 -14.46 -0.18
N ALA A 62 1.99 -13.61 -1.15
CA ALA A 62 1.79 -14.02 -2.55
C ALA A 62 3.07 -14.58 -3.16
N TRP A 63 4.23 -13.97 -2.88
CA TRP A 63 5.52 -14.50 -3.31
C TRP A 63 5.79 -15.90 -2.72
N HIS A 64 5.54 -16.10 -1.42
CA HIS A 64 5.72 -17.41 -0.78
C HIS A 64 4.82 -18.47 -1.42
N ALA A 65 3.55 -18.15 -1.66
CA ALA A 65 2.62 -19.03 -2.36
C ALA A 65 3.10 -19.39 -3.78
N ALA A 66 3.60 -18.41 -4.53
CA ALA A 66 4.10 -18.63 -5.88
C ALA A 66 5.38 -19.51 -5.93
N GLN A 67 6.20 -19.47 -4.87
CA GLN A 67 7.42 -20.26 -4.77
C GLN A 67 7.23 -21.59 -4.01
N ASN A 68 6.00 -21.95 -3.64
CA ASN A 68 5.69 -23.07 -2.75
C ASN A 68 6.52 -23.05 -1.44
N ALA A 69 6.83 -21.86 -0.95
CA ALA A 69 7.59 -21.65 0.27
C ALA A 69 6.64 -21.54 1.48
N GLU A 70 7.09 -22.05 2.62
CA GLU A 70 6.33 -21.98 3.87
C GLU A 70 6.06 -20.53 4.29
N TRP A 71 4.80 -20.19 4.59
CA TRP A 71 4.44 -18.91 5.15
C TRP A 71 4.46 -18.97 6.68
N LYS A 72 5.45 -18.30 7.30
CA LYS A 72 5.62 -18.29 8.78
C LYS A 72 4.90 -17.15 9.49
N GLY A 73 4.15 -16.29 8.78
CA GLY A 73 3.46 -15.16 9.43
C GLY A 73 2.26 -15.62 10.27
N GLY A 74 2.31 -15.35 11.59
CA GLY A 74 1.33 -15.80 12.58
C GLY A 74 0.66 -14.67 13.36
N LYS A 75 0.38 -14.93 14.65
CA LYS A 75 -0.38 -14.02 15.53
C LYS A 75 0.42 -12.76 15.86
N GLN A 76 1.73 -12.85 16.03
CA GLN A 76 2.57 -11.70 16.40
C GLN A 76 2.53 -10.66 15.28
N LEU A 77 2.65 -11.12 14.03
CA LEU A 77 2.55 -10.25 12.86
C LEU A 77 1.21 -9.50 12.82
N LYS A 78 0.11 -10.17 13.16
CA LYS A 78 -1.22 -9.54 13.20
C LYS A 78 -1.29 -8.45 14.27
N TYR A 79 -0.75 -8.68 15.46
CA TYR A 79 -0.71 -7.67 16.53
C TYR A 79 0.13 -6.46 16.13
N ILE A 80 1.30 -6.67 15.52
CA ILE A 80 2.14 -5.56 15.05
C ILE A 80 1.44 -4.76 13.96
N LEU A 81 0.79 -5.41 12.99
CA LEU A 81 0.05 -4.70 11.93
C LEU A 81 -1.07 -3.82 12.50
N ASN A 82 -1.75 -4.29 13.55
CA ASN A 82 -2.75 -3.49 14.25
C ASN A 82 -2.12 -2.32 15.02
N GLY A 83 -0.99 -2.55 15.69
CA GLY A 83 -0.22 -1.49 16.35
C GLY A 83 0.24 -0.40 15.36
N VAL A 84 0.73 -0.81 14.18
CA VAL A 84 1.15 0.12 13.11
C VAL A 84 -0.01 0.95 12.59
N GLU A 85 -1.21 0.36 12.41
CA GLU A 85 -2.40 1.12 12.01
C GLU A 85 -2.82 2.13 13.08
N ASN A 86 -2.80 1.73 14.35
CA ASN A 86 -3.15 2.61 15.46
C ASN A 86 -2.16 3.78 15.56
N GLN A 87 -0.91 3.58 15.14
CA GLN A 87 0.14 4.59 15.11
C GLN A 87 0.32 5.24 13.73
N ARG A 88 -0.69 5.15 12.85
CA ARG A 88 -0.64 5.83 11.55
C ARG A 88 -0.61 7.36 11.76
N PRO A 89 0.17 8.09 10.95
CA PRO A 89 0.23 9.54 11.07
C PRO A 89 -1.14 10.16 10.71
N LEU A 90 -1.47 11.30 11.33
CA LEU A 90 -2.71 12.02 11.00
C LEU A 90 -2.76 12.42 9.52
N SER A 91 -1.60 12.71 8.91
CA SER A 91 -1.48 13.00 7.49
C SER A 91 -1.92 11.86 6.57
N SER A 92 -1.91 10.59 7.03
CA SER A 92 -2.42 9.48 6.24
C SER A 92 -3.94 9.33 6.33
N ARG A 93 -4.61 10.15 7.15
CA ARG A 93 -6.07 10.19 7.20
C ARG A 93 -6.55 11.08 6.06
N CYS A 94 -6.97 10.46 4.96
CA CYS A 94 -7.69 11.20 3.93
C CYS A 94 -9.07 11.57 4.50
N PRO A 95 -9.42 12.85 4.65
CA PRO A 95 -10.79 13.21 5.00
C PRO A 95 -11.73 12.70 3.90
N PRO A 96 -12.99 12.37 4.25
CA PRO A 96 -13.98 12.02 3.23
C PRO A 96 -14.04 13.14 2.18
N CYS A 97 -13.99 12.75 0.90
CA CYS A 97 -14.15 13.71 -0.19
C CYS A 97 -15.50 14.43 -0.06
N PHE A 98 -15.49 15.75 -0.18
CA PHE A 98 -16.72 16.52 -0.19
C PHE A 98 -17.61 16.09 -1.36
N PRO A 99 -18.95 16.09 -1.19
CA PRO A 99 -19.86 15.82 -2.28
C PRO A 99 -19.66 16.86 -3.40
N VAL A 100 -19.79 16.40 -4.66
CA VAL A 100 -19.71 17.26 -5.83
C VAL A 100 -20.83 18.31 -5.74
N SER A 101 -20.42 19.52 -5.37
CA SER A 101 -21.30 20.69 -5.29
C SER A 101 -21.44 21.36 -6.65
N ARG A 102 -22.57 22.05 -6.88
CA ARG A 102 -22.82 22.85 -8.11
C ARG A 102 -21.70 23.84 -8.43
N ASN A 103 -21.02 24.36 -7.40
CA ASN A 103 -19.87 25.25 -7.57
C ASN A 103 -18.69 24.56 -8.29
N PHE A 104 -18.43 23.27 -8.01
CA PHE A 104 -17.39 22.52 -8.70
C PHE A 104 -17.75 22.31 -10.18
N LEU A 105 -19.01 21.99 -10.48
CA LEU A 105 -19.48 21.86 -11.88
C LEU A 105 -19.37 23.19 -12.64
N ARG A 106 -19.66 24.32 -11.98
CA ARG A 106 -19.49 25.66 -12.58
C ARG A 106 -18.03 25.97 -12.88
N ILE A 107 -17.11 25.62 -11.97
CA ILE A 107 -15.66 25.78 -12.19
C ILE A 107 -15.19 24.87 -13.33
N LEU A 108 -15.66 23.62 -13.36
CA LEU A 108 -15.34 22.65 -14.40
C LEU A 108 -15.78 23.15 -15.78
N ARG A 109 -17.04 23.61 -15.90
CA ARG A 109 -17.56 24.18 -17.15
C ARG A 109 -16.79 25.42 -17.61
N ALA A 110 -16.33 26.26 -16.68
CA ALA A 110 -15.57 27.46 -17.03
C ALA A 110 -14.14 27.17 -17.53
N LYS A 111 -13.61 25.98 -17.26
CA LYS A 111 -12.24 25.57 -17.63
C LYS A 111 -12.18 24.58 -18.79
N LEU A 112 -13.30 23.94 -19.12
CA LEU A 112 -13.40 22.99 -20.22
C LEU A 112 -13.80 23.67 -21.53
N ASN A 113 -13.28 23.18 -22.65
CA ASN A 113 -13.67 23.68 -23.97
C ASN A 113 -14.88 22.90 -24.49
N LEU A 114 -16.06 23.52 -24.48
CA LEU A 114 -17.30 22.89 -24.97
C LEU A 114 -17.35 22.70 -26.49
N SER A 115 -16.30 23.06 -27.23
CA SER A 115 -16.12 22.69 -28.63
C SER A 115 -15.28 21.42 -28.81
N ASN A 116 -14.61 20.94 -27.75
CA ASN A 116 -13.85 19.70 -27.75
C ASN A 116 -14.75 18.54 -27.28
N PRO A 117 -14.96 17.48 -28.09
CA PRO A 117 -15.85 16.38 -27.74
C PRO A 117 -15.44 15.63 -26.46
N VAL A 118 -14.14 15.58 -26.15
CA VAL A 118 -13.65 14.94 -24.91
C VAL A 118 -14.09 15.74 -23.68
N ASP A 119 -13.93 17.06 -23.73
CA ASP A 119 -14.25 17.95 -22.62
C ASP A 119 -15.76 18.00 -22.35
N ILE A 120 -16.59 17.93 -23.40
CA ILE A 120 -18.04 17.81 -23.27
C ILE A 120 -18.42 16.50 -22.58
N ALA A 121 -17.82 15.38 -22.98
CA ALA A 121 -18.10 14.07 -22.37
C ALA A 121 -17.69 14.04 -20.89
N VAL A 122 -16.53 14.61 -20.56
CA VAL A 122 -16.07 14.75 -19.16
C VAL A 122 -17.05 15.58 -18.34
N PHE A 123 -17.57 16.68 -18.88
CA PHE A 123 -18.56 17.51 -18.19
C PHE A 123 -19.91 16.80 -18.02
N ALA A 124 -20.37 16.04 -19.02
CA ALA A 124 -21.63 15.31 -18.95
C ALA A 124 -21.62 14.14 -17.96
N ALA A 125 -20.45 13.54 -17.71
CA ALA A 125 -20.26 12.45 -16.76
C ALA A 125 -20.03 12.90 -15.30
N ALA A 126 -19.79 14.19 -15.08
CA ALA A 126 -19.48 14.80 -13.78
C ALA A 126 -20.76 15.23 -13.04
#